data_AF-A0A7R9ZZN0-F1
#
_entry.id   AF-A0A7R9ZZN0-F1
#
_cell.length_a   1.000
_cell.length_b   1.000
_cell.length_c   1.000
_cell.angle_alpha   90.00
_cell.angle_beta   90.00
_cell.angle_gamma   90.00
#
_symmetry.space_group_name_H-M   'P 1'
#
loop_
_entity.id
_entity.type
_entity.pdbx_description
1 polymer ?
#
loop_
_entity_poly.entity_id
_entity_poly.type
_entity_poly.pdbx_seq_one_letter_code
_entity_poly.pdbx_strand_id
1 'polypeptide(L)'
;SVGADDCPCKAPPPSPALAPRLAEGAANSPHAAEEGRQQQPQGTGAIASGAAADGALAAMAPTTTAAPQLLAGRPFWAEHWGITRQQCLELLERLREDPQWNSQNNVYDLVNNFIKPWTAGRGIGYALMVNEANPKEVNLMVSHSWNENAEEYLEALARSTTEADAMFICALSLYQCGDGAG
;
A
#
# COMPACT_ATOMS: atom_id res chain seq x y z
N SER A 1 -15.17 -34.01 38.50
CA SER A 1 -14.74 -34.48 37.18
C SER A 1 -15.18 -33.44 36.16
N VAL A 2 -14.26 -32.59 35.73
CA VAL A 2 -14.53 -31.46 34.84
C VAL A 2 -14.07 -31.87 33.45
N GLY A 3 -15.00 -31.93 32.49
CA GLY A 3 -14.72 -32.27 31.10
C GLY A 3 -14.11 -31.07 30.39
N ALA A 4 -12.98 -31.30 29.73
CA ALA A 4 -12.38 -30.35 28.79
C ALA A 4 -13.00 -30.59 27.42
N ASP A 5 -13.75 -29.60 26.92
CA ASP A 5 -14.24 -29.58 25.55
C ASP A 5 -13.11 -29.14 24.60
N ASP A 6 -12.67 -30.13 23.84
CA ASP A 6 -11.69 -30.08 22.76
C ASP A 6 -12.29 -29.31 21.58
N CYS A 7 -11.74 -28.12 21.27
CA CYS A 7 -12.19 -27.30 20.15
C CYS A 7 -11.23 -27.51 18.96
N PRO A 8 -11.61 -28.26 17.91
CA PRO A 8 -10.69 -28.55 16.82
C PRO A 8 -10.59 -27.34 15.88
N CYS A 9 -9.48 -26.62 15.96
CA CYS A 9 -9.04 -25.71 14.90
C CYS A 9 -8.76 -26.53 13.62
N LYS A 10 -9.76 -26.66 12.76
CA LYS A 10 -9.57 -27.17 11.39
C LYS A 10 -8.59 -26.24 10.67
N ALA A 11 -7.42 -26.77 10.33
CA ALA A 11 -6.50 -26.10 9.43
C ALA A 11 -7.19 -25.80 8.08
N PRO A 12 -6.94 -24.64 7.46
CA PRO A 12 -7.44 -24.34 6.13
C PRO A 12 -6.87 -25.34 5.10
N PRO A 13 -7.63 -25.66 4.04
CA PRO A 13 -7.16 -26.56 2.99
C PRO A 13 -5.93 -25.95 2.27
N PRO A 14 -4.99 -26.79 1.79
CA PRO A 14 -3.86 -26.31 1.01
C PRO A 14 -4.35 -25.69 -0.30
N SER A 15 -3.72 -24.58 -0.71
CA SER A 15 -3.93 -23.96 -2.01
C SER A 15 -3.70 -24.98 -3.14
N PRO A 16 -4.55 -25.00 -4.19
CA PRO A 16 -4.37 -25.91 -5.30
C PRO A 16 -3.05 -25.60 -6.03
N ALA A 17 -2.22 -26.63 -6.19
CA ALA A 17 -0.99 -26.56 -6.98
C ALA A 17 -1.33 -26.17 -8.43
N LEU A 18 -0.81 -25.02 -8.89
CA LEU A 18 -0.91 -24.62 -10.30
C LEU A 18 -0.11 -25.60 -11.16
N ALA A 19 -0.79 -26.20 -12.13
CA ALA A 19 -0.16 -27.01 -13.18
C ALA A 19 0.69 -26.13 -14.11
N PRO A 20 1.80 -26.65 -14.66
CA PRO A 20 2.63 -25.91 -15.61
C PRO A 20 1.89 -25.76 -16.95
N ARG A 21 1.65 -24.51 -17.38
CA ARG A 21 1.17 -24.23 -18.73
C ARG A 21 2.35 -24.14 -19.70
N LEU A 22 2.27 -24.97 -20.74
CA LEU A 22 3.17 -25.02 -21.88
C LEU A 22 3.20 -23.67 -22.60
N ALA A 23 4.41 -23.21 -22.91
CA ALA A 23 4.68 -22.02 -23.69
C ALA A 23 4.58 -22.32 -25.20
N GLU A 24 3.71 -21.59 -25.88
CA GLU A 24 3.74 -21.28 -27.32
C GLU A 24 3.54 -19.76 -27.37
N GLY A 25 4.28 -18.91 -28.07
CA GLY A 25 5.12 -19.05 -29.24
C GLY A 25 4.77 -17.89 -30.19
N ALA A 26 5.80 -17.19 -30.68
CA ALA A 26 5.81 -16.26 -31.84
C ALA A 26 5.40 -14.78 -31.67
N ALA A 27 6.45 -13.95 -31.58
CA ALA A 27 6.81 -12.84 -32.49
C ALA A 27 5.71 -12.01 -33.18
N ASN A 28 5.74 -10.69 -32.92
CA ASN A 28 5.78 -9.68 -33.98
C ASN A 28 6.31 -8.32 -33.45
N SER A 29 7.19 -7.71 -34.24
CA SER A 29 7.67 -6.32 -34.22
C SER A 29 7.48 -5.77 -35.66
N PRO A 30 7.77 -4.51 -36.01
CA PRO A 30 7.66 -3.22 -35.31
C PRO A 30 6.94 -2.14 -36.19
N HIS A 31 6.58 -0.96 -35.62
CA HIS A 31 6.36 0.38 -36.24
C HIS A 31 5.29 1.14 -35.43
N ALA A 32 5.25 2.45 -35.27
CA ALA A 32 6.03 3.62 -35.67
C ALA A 32 5.72 4.71 -34.60
N ALA A 33 6.72 5.47 -34.13
CA ALA A 33 6.82 6.91 -34.32
C ALA A 33 5.51 7.72 -34.21
N GLU A 34 5.35 8.52 -33.15
CA GLU A 34 4.88 9.90 -33.30
C GLU A 34 5.28 10.77 -32.10
N GLU A 35 6.15 11.75 -32.36
CA GLU A 35 6.58 12.80 -31.45
C GLU A 35 5.51 13.91 -31.37
N GLY A 36 4.71 13.91 -30.31
CA GLY A 36 3.74 14.96 -30.02
C GLY A 36 4.27 15.99 -29.01
N ARG A 37 5.14 16.90 -29.47
CA ARG A 37 5.69 18.00 -28.66
C ARG A 37 4.62 19.09 -28.45
N GLN A 38 3.82 18.99 -27.39
CA GLN A 38 2.92 20.07 -26.96
C GLN A 38 3.71 21.18 -26.26
N GLN A 39 3.79 22.33 -26.92
CA GLN A 39 4.33 23.57 -26.36
C GLN A 39 3.33 24.16 -25.35
N GLN A 40 3.74 24.29 -24.09
CA GLN A 40 3.02 25.10 -23.10
C GLN A 40 3.30 26.60 -23.33
N PRO A 41 2.27 27.46 -23.35
CA PRO A 41 2.47 28.90 -23.40
C PRO A 41 3.02 29.43 -22.08
N GLN A 42 4.10 30.21 -22.17
CA GLN A 42 4.69 30.96 -21.06
C GLN A 42 3.77 32.15 -20.71
N GLY A 43 2.98 32.00 -19.65
CA GLY A 43 2.21 33.08 -19.06
C GLY A 43 3.08 33.94 -18.13
N THR A 44 3.47 35.12 -18.60
CA THR A 44 4.01 36.20 -17.76
C THR A 44 2.88 36.80 -16.94
N GLY A 45 2.79 36.44 -15.65
CA GLY A 45 1.82 36.98 -14.69
C GLY A 45 2.53 37.73 -13.56
N ALA A 46 2.17 39.00 -13.39
CA ALA A 46 2.79 39.97 -12.50
C ALA A 46 2.66 39.63 -11.00
N ILE A 47 3.74 39.88 -10.27
CA ILE A 47 3.83 39.92 -8.81
C ILE A 47 3.12 41.16 -8.26
N ALA A 48 1.88 40.99 -7.78
CA ALA A 48 1.20 41.99 -6.95
C ALA A 48 1.50 41.69 -5.47
N SER A 49 2.31 42.56 -4.86
CA SER A 49 2.52 42.66 -3.42
C SER A 49 1.29 43.32 -2.79
N GLY A 50 0.69 42.70 -1.76
CA GLY A 50 -0.49 43.27 -1.12
C GLY A 50 -0.98 42.56 0.14
N ALA A 51 -0.76 43.25 1.27
CA ALA A 51 -1.56 43.31 2.50
C ALA A 51 -1.51 42.15 3.51
N ALA A 52 -1.05 42.53 4.70
CA ALA A 52 -1.09 41.80 5.95
C ALA A 52 -2.52 41.46 6.38
N ALA A 53 -2.74 40.21 6.80
CA ALA A 53 -3.96 39.79 7.48
C ALA A 53 -3.64 39.50 8.95
N ASP A 54 -4.19 40.33 9.83
CA ASP A 54 -4.19 40.19 11.27
C ASP A 54 -4.91 38.90 11.71
N GLY A 55 -4.10 37.91 12.09
CA GLY A 55 -4.11 37.32 13.42
C GLY A 55 -5.46 36.98 14.08
N ALA A 56 -6.15 35.94 13.60
CA ALA A 56 -7.06 35.16 14.42
C ALA A 56 -6.60 33.69 14.39
N LEU A 57 -5.69 33.32 15.31
CA LEU A 57 -5.36 31.93 15.62
C LEU A 57 -6.59 31.29 16.28
N ALA A 58 -7.51 30.81 15.44
CA ALA A 58 -8.58 29.95 15.90
C ALA A 58 -7.95 28.72 16.58
N ALA A 59 -8.30 28.50 17.84
CA ALA A 59 -7.89 27.33 18.60
C ALA A 59 -8.27 26.07 17.82
N MET A 60 -7.29 25.42 17.20
CA MET A 60 -7.49 24.14 16.54
C MET A 60 -7.99 23.16 17.60
N ALA A 61 -9.22 22.67 17.43
CA ALA A 61 -9.77 21.63 18.27
C ALA A 61 -8.78 20.43 18.32
N PRO A 62 -8.67 19.73 19.46
CA PRO A 62 -7.76 18.60 19.60
C PRO A 62 -8.01 17.61 18.46
N THR A 63 -6.98 17.40 17.64
CA THR A 63 -7.04 16.48 16.51
C THR A 63 -7.26 15.09 17.07
N THR A 64 -8.39 14.48 16.74
CA THR A 64 -8.71 13.12 17.14
C THR A 64 -7.59 12.21 16.65
N THR A 65 -6.83 11.63 17.58
CA THR A 65 -5.80 10.64 17.25
C THR A 65 -6.47 9.47 16.53
N ALA A 66 -5.88 9.00 15.44
CA ALA A 66 -6.38 7.84 14.71
C ALA A 66 -6.53 6.64 15.65
N ALA A 67 -7.63 5.90 15.54
CA ALA A 67 -7.85 4.71 16.37
C ALA A 67 -6.77 3.64 16.08
N PRO A 68 -6.36 2.84 17.10
CA PRO A 68 -5.42 1.76 16.89
C PRO A 68 -6.05 0.62 16.08
N GLN A 69 -5.23 -0.12 15.36
CA GLN A 69 -5.63 -1.39 14.73
C GLN A 69 -5.49 -2.53 15.74
N LEU A 70 -6.42 -3.49 15.72
CA LEU A 70 -6.44 -4.60 16.67
C LEU A 70 -5.86 -5.87 16.05
N LEU A 71 -4.69 -6.30 16.51
CA LEU A 71 -4.08 -7.56 16.11
C LEU A 71 -4.17 -8.57 17.26
N ALA A 72 -4.98 -9.61 17.07
CA ALA A 72 -5.28 -10.62 18.09
C ALA A 72 -5.73 -9.98 19.43
N GLY A 73 -6.58 -8.95 19.35
CA GLY A 73 -7.10 -8.20 20.50
C GLY A 73 -6.12 -7.19 21.12
N ARG A 74 -4.87 -7.10 20.62
CA ARG A 74 -3.89 -6.11 21.09
C ARG A 74 -3.91 -4.86 20.21
N PRO A 75 -3.97 -3.65 20.79
CA PRO A 75 -3.96 -2.42 20.01
C PRO A 75 -2.55 -2.07 19.54
N PHE A 76 -2.43 -1.72 18.26
CA PHE A 76 -1.22 -1.16 17.66
C PHE A 76 -1.55 0.20 17.04
N TRP A 77 -0.79 1.22 17.42
CA TRP A 77 -0.91 2.58 16.89
C TRP A 77 -0.12 2.74 15.60
N ALA A 78 -0.37 3.85 14.88
CA ALA A 78 0.22 4.12 13.56
C ALA A 78 1.76 4.05 13.54
N GLU A 79 2.38 4.35 14.68
CA GLU A 79 3.82 4.23 14.91
C GLU A 79 4.33 2.81 14.71
N HIS A 80 3.47 1.78 14.74
CA HIS A 80 3.85 0.37 14.59
C HIS A 80 3.33 -0.27 13.28
N TRP A 81 2.82 0.54 12.35
CA TRP A 81 2.28 0.06 11.06
C TRP A 81 3.31 0.20 9.93
N GLY A 82 4.59 0.04 10.26
CA GLY A 82 5.68 0.13 9.31
C GLY A 82 5.75 -1.06 8.35
N ILE A 83 6.14 -0.81 7.11
CA ILE A 83 6.55 -1.82 6.13
C ILE A 83 8.00 -1.56 5.72
N THR A 84 8.81 -2.63 5.62
CA THR A 84 10.23 -2.52 5.30
C THR A 84 10.47 -2.50 3.79
N ARG A 85 11.65 -2.04 3.38
CA ARG A 85 12.12 -2.12 1.98
C ARG A 85 12.00 -3.53 1.40
N GLN A 86 12.48 -4.53 2.14
CA GLN A 86 12.44 -5.93 1.72
C GLN A 86 10.99 -6.43 1.51
N GLN A 87 10.06 -6.04 2.37
CA GLN A 87 8.64 -6.38 2.22
C GLN A 87 7.98 -5.70 1.02
N CYS A 88 8.41 -4.48 0.65
CA CYS A 88 7.96 -3.85 -0.59
C CYS A 88 8.46 -4.60 -1.84
N LEU A 89 9.69 -5.13 -1.82
CA LEU A 89 10.22 -5.96 -2.90
C LEU A 89 9.49 -7.29 -3.00
N GLU A 90 9.21 -7.95 -1.87
CA GLU A 90 8.42 -9.19 -1.83
C GLU A 90 6.99 -8.97 -2.33
N LEU A 91 6.37 -7.83 -1.98
CA LEU A 91 5.08 -7.43 -2.53
C LEU A 91 5.16 -7.28 -4.05
N LEU A 92 6.17 -6.59 -4.57
CA LEU A 92 6.36 -6.41 -6.01
C LEU A 92 6.57 -7.74 -6.74
N GLU A 93 7.38 -8.63 -6.20
CA GLU A 93 7.60 -9.97 -6.76
C GLU A 93 6.29 -10.76 -6.79
N ARG A 94 5.56 -10.80 -5.67
CA ARG A 94 4.25 -11.46 -5.58
C ARG A 94 3.25 -10.91 -6.59
N LEU A 95 3.23 -9.60 -6.84
CA LEU A 95 2.36 -8.99 -7.85
C LEU A 95 2.76 -9.47 -9.25
N ARG A 96 4.06 -9.47 -9.59
CA ARG A 96 4.55 -9.93 -10.90
C ARG A 96 4.26 -11.40 -11.19
N GLU A 97 4.13 -12.23 -10.16
CA GLU A 97 3.75 -13.64 -10.28
C GLU A 97 2.23 -13.83 -10.48
N ASP A 98 1.41 -12.84 -10.13
CA ASP A 98 -0.04 -12.94 -10.24
C ASP A 98 -0.49 -12.68 -11.71
N PRO A 99 -1.20 -13.63 -12.36
CA PRO A 99 -1.67 -13.45 -13.73
C PRO A 99 -2.63 -12.27 -13.94
N GLN A 100 -3.24 -11.74 -12.87
CA GLN A 100 -4.12 -10.58 -12.93
C GLN A 100 -3.35 -9.25 -12.86
N TRP A 101 -2.06 -9.27 -12.50
CA TRP A 101 -1.24 -8.07 -12.43
C TRP A 101 -0.88 -7.56 -13.83
N ASN A 102 -0.93 -6.24 -13.98
CA ASN A 102 -0.43 -5.53 -15.14
C ASN A 102 0.55 -4.45 -14.67
N SER A 103 1.73 -4.36 -15.27
CA SER A 103 2.73 -3.34 -14.90
C SER A 103 2.28 -1.89 -15.11
N GLN A 104 1.15 -1.66 -15.79
CA GLN A 104 0.50 -0.36 -15.92
C GLN A 104 -0.54 -0.06 -14.83
N ASN A 105 -0.78 -0.98 -13.89
CA ASN A 105 -1.68 -0.75 -12.77
C ASN A 105 -1.21 0.43 -11.91
N ASN A 106 -2.16 1.25 -11.47
CA ASN A 106 -1.89 2.33 -10.54
C ASN A 106 -2.09 1.88 -9.09
N VAL A 107 -1.81 2.76 -8.12
CA VAL A 107 -1.96 2.43 -6.69
C VAL A 107 -3.42 2.11 -6.33
N TYR A 108 -4.40 2.71 -7.01
CA TYR A 108 -5.81 2.36 -6.84
C TYR A 108 -6.10 0.91 -7.23
N ASP A 109 -5.56 0.44 -8.36
CA ASP A 109 -5.68 -0.95 -8.81
C ASP A 109 -4.98 -1.90 -7.85
N LEU A 110 -3.75 -1.57 -7.43
CA LEU A 110 -3.00 -2.33 -6.40
C LEU A 110 -3.86 -2.53 -5.15
N VAL A 111 -4.45 -1.45 -4.64
CA VAL A 111 -5.21 -1.51 -3.39
C VAL A 111 -6.51 -2.29 -3.56
N ASN A 112 -7.31 -2.00 -4.59
CA ASN A 112 -8.62 -2.63 -4.74
C ASN A 112 -8.57 -4.08 -5.18
N ASN A 113 -7.63 -4.43 -6.05
CA ASN A 113 -7.58 -5.76 -6.65
C ASN A 113 -6.71 -6.75 -5.85
N PHE A 114 -5.78 -6.25 -5.02
CA PHE A 114 -4.84 -7.11 -4.29
C PHE A 114 -4.87 -6.87 -2.79
N ILE A 115 -4.59 -5.64 -2.34
CA ILE A 115 -4.46 -5.35 -0.90
C ILE A 115 -5.77 -5.62 -0.16
N LYS A 116 -6.89 -5.04 -0.61
CA LYS A 116 -8.20 -5.22 0.03
C LYS A 116 -8.61 -6.70 0.10
N PRO A 117 -8.56 -7.50 -1.00
CA PRO A 117 -8.85 -8.92 -0.92
C PRO A 117 -7.96 -9.67 0.07
N TRP A 118 -6.67 -9.33 0.18
CA TRP A 118 -5.76 -10.01 1.09
C TRP A 118 -5.97 -9.66 2.56
N THR A 119 -6.43 -8.43 2.85
CA THR A 119 -6.69 -7.96 4.21
C THR A 119 -8.16 -8.09 4.65
N ALA A 120 -9.07 -8.51 3.77
CA ALA A 120 -10.50 -8.59 4.04
C ALA A 120 -10.81 -9.40 5.32
N GLY A 121 -11.70 -8.87 6.16
CA GLY A 121 -12.11 -9.50 7.42
C GLY A 121 -11.07 -9.51 8.54
N ARG A 122 -9.88 -8.92 8.35
CA ARG A 122 -8.82 -8.89 9.37
C ARG A 122 -8.84 -7.65 10.26
N GLY A 123 -9.39 -6.53 9.77
CA GLY A 123 -9.37 -5.27 10.52
C GLY A 123 -8.00 -4.58 10.61
N ILE A 124 -7.02 -5.03 9.84
CA ILE A 124 -5.65 -4.50 9.86
C ILE A 124 -5.13 -4.26 8.45
N GLY A 125 -4.30 -3.23 8.28
CA GLY A 125 -3.61 -2.95 7.02
C GLY A 125 -2.59 -4.02 6.65
N TYR A 126 -2.20 -4.04 5.37
CA TYR A 126 -1.24 -4.98 4.82
C TYR A 126 0.10 -4.97 5.56
N ALA A 127 0.61 -3.77 5.91
CA ALA A 127 1.87 -3.63 6.63
C ALA A 127 1.85 -4.36 7.98
N LEU A 128 0.75 -4.27 8.73
CA LEU A 128 0.61 -4.96 10.01
C LEU A 128 0.37 -6.47 9.80
N MET A 129 -0.37 -6.86 8.76
CA MET A 129 -0.61 -8.26 8.39
C MET A 129 0.68 -9.02 8.03
N VAL A 130 1.64 -8.40 7.35
CA VAL A 130 2.94 -9.05 7.07
C VAL A 130 3.92 -8.98 8.24
N ASN A 131 3.62 -8.17 9.26
CA ASN A 131 4.41 -7.98 10.47
C ASN A 131 3.71 -8.50 11.73
N GLU A 132 2.75 -9.43 11.62
CA GLU A 132 1.94 -9.86 12.77
C GLU A 132 2.78 -10.35 13.96
N ALA A 133 3.89 -11.03 13.69
CA ALA A 133 4.80 -11.52 14.72
C ALA A 133 5.65 -10.41 15.37
N ASN A 134 5.97 -9.35 14.62
CA ASN A 134 6.86 -8.27 15.06
C ASN A 134 6.54 -6.95 14.36
N PRO A 135 5.50 -6.21 14.81
CA PRO A 135 5.11 -4.91 14.26
C PRO A 135 6.28 -3.94 14.21
N LYS A 136 6.41 -3.18 13.13
CA LYS A 136 7.58 -2.36 12.85
C LYS A 136 7.35 -0.92 13.24
N GLU A 137 8.23 -0.39 14.08
CA GLU A 137 8.22 1.02 14.45
C GLU A 137 8.58 1.88 13.22
N VAL A 138 7.71 2.82 12.88
CA VAL A 138 7.83 3.70 11.72
C VAL A 138 8.89 4.76 11.98
N ASN A 139 9.81 4.94 11.03
CA ASN A 139 10.78 6.03 11.03
C ASN A 139 10.75 6.88 9.74
N LEU A 140 9.93 6.48 8.75
CA LEU A 140 9.77 7.19 7.49
C LEU A 140 8.29 7.24 7.10
N MET A 141 7.75 8.40 6.76
CA MET A 141 6.40 8.54 6.22
C MET A 141 6.48 8.74 4.71
N VAL A 142 5.67 7.97 3.97
CA VAL A 142 5.58 8.05 2.52
C VAL A 142 4.13 8.26 2.10
N SER A 143 3.87 9.39 1.45
CA SER A 143 2.59 9.66 0.77
C SER A 143 2.60 9.07 -0.64
N HIS A 144 1.42 8.72 -1.15
CA HIS A 144 1.23 8.24 -2.53
C HIS A 144 0.10 9.02 -3.21
N SER A 145 0.05 8.94 -4.53
CA SER A 145 -1.08 9.35 -5.37
C SER A 145 -1.83 8.12 -5.87
N TRP A 146 -3.15 8.12 -5.80
CA TRP A 146 -3.96 6.98 -6.26
C TRP A 146 -3.74 6.60 -7.73
N ASN A 147 -3.39 7.59 -8.57
CA ASN A 147 -3.23 7.40 -10.01
C ASN A 147 -1.76 7.29 -10.46
N GLU A 148 -0.79 7.20 -9.55
CA GLU A 148 0.59 6.90 -9.94
C GLU A 148 0.77 5.42 -10.24
N ASN A 149 1.74 5.09 -11.09
CA ASN A 149 2.04 3.70 -11.44
C ASN A 149 2.56 2.94 -10.20
N ALA A 150 1.90 1.85 -9.82
CA ALA A 150 2.19 1.14 -8.59
C ALA A 150 3.52 0.37 -8.64
N GLU A 151 3.87 -0.19 -9.80
CA GLU A 151 5.13 -0.92 -9.98
C GLU A 151 6.32 0.02 -9.85
N GLU A 152 6.34 1.11 -10.61
CA GLU A 152 7.38 2.15 -10.52
C GLU A 152 7.43 2.76 -9.11
N TYR A 153 6.28 2.96 -8.47
CA TYR A 153 6.23 3.44 -7.09
C TYR A 153 6.97 2.50 -6.12
N LEU A 154 6.68 1.19 -6.15
CA LEU A 154 7.36 0.20 -5.30
C LEU A 154 8.85 0.09 -5.63
N GLU A 155 9.23 0.15 -6.91
CA GLU A 155 10.64 0.15 -7.31
C GLU A 155 11.38 1.42 -6.86
N ALA A 156 10.72 2.58 -6.94
CA ALA A 156 11.27 3.85 -6.48
C ALA A 156 11.54 3.79 -4.97
N LEU A 157 10.64 3.20 -4.18
CA LEU A 157 10.88 2.94 -2.75
C LEU A 157 12.10 2.05 -2.55
N ALA A 158 12.22 0.97 -3.30
CA ALA A 158 13.36 0.05 -3.20
C ALA A 158 14.71 0.71 -3.54
N ARG A 159 14.73 1.71 -4.41
CA ARG A 159 15.94 2.48 -4.76
C ARG A 159 16.22 3.64 -3.80
N SER A 160 15.20 4.18 -3.15
CA SER A 160 15.29 5.42 -2.35
C SER A 160 15.33 5.18 -0.84
N THR A 161 15.21 3.93 -0.39
CA THR A 161 15.22 3.54 1.02
C THR A 161 16.32 2.53 1.31
N THR A 162 16.59 2.34 2.59
CA THR A 162 17.60 1.45 3.16
C THR A 162 16.95 0.34 3.98
N GLU A 163 17.74 -0.66 4.36
CA GLU A 163 17.27 -1.74 5.24
C GLU A 163 16.89 -1.27 6.66
N ALA A 164 17.34 -0.08 7.06
CA ALA A 164 16.98 0.50 8.36
C ALA A 164 15.60 1.20 8.33
N ASP A 165 15.01 1.41 7.16
CA ASP A 165 13.76 2.16 7.01
C ASP A 165 12.54 1.24 7.23
N ALA A 166 11.64 1.73 8.07
CA ALA A 166 10.31 1.20 8.28
C ALA A 166 9.31 2.30 7.92
N MET A 167 8.65 2.11 6.78
CA MET A 167 7.83 3.12 6.14
C MET A 167 6.38 3.01 6.58
N PHE A 168 5.77 4.14 6.93
CA PHE A 168 4.32 4.28 6.91
C PHE A 168 3.88 4.67 5.50
N ILE A 169 3.28 3.73 4.78
CA ILE A 169 2.74 3.95 3.44
C ILE A 169 1.23 3.90 3.54
N CYS A 170 0.52 5.02 3.40
CA CYS A 170 -0.91 5.05 3.69
C CYS A 170 -1.76 4.03 2.90
N ALA A 171 -1.36 3.65 1.68
CA ALA A 171 -2.02 2.58 0.90
C ALA A 171 -1.90 1.18 1.55
N LEU A 172 -0.81 0.92 2.28
CA LEU A 172 -0.46 -0.40 2.82
C LEU A 172 -0.64 -0.48 4.35
N SER A 173 -0.42 0.63 5.07
CA SER A 173 -0.49 0.70 6.52
C SER A 173 -1.91 0.86 7.06
N LEU A 174 -2.78 1.56 6.32
CA LEU A 174 -4.18 1.73 6.71
C LEU A 174 -5.02 0.51 6.31
N TYR A 175 -6.03 0.21 7.10
CA TYR A 175 -7.02 -0.77 6.71
C TYR A 175 -7.94 -0.20 5.63
N GLN A 176 -7.90 -0.78 4.42
CA GLN A 176 -8.59 -0.22 3.25
C GLN A 176 -9.96 -0.84 2.98
N CYS A 177 -10.31 -1.99 3.58
CA CYS A 177 -11.47 -2.77 3.14
C CYS A 177 -12.82 -2.08 3.43
N GLY A 178 -12.95 -1.36 4.54
CA GLY A 178 -14.21 -0.72 4.93
C GLY A 178 -15.36 -1.70 5.17
N ASP A 179 -15.06 -2.96 5.49
CA ASP A 179 -16.01 -4.05 5.71
C ASP A 179 -16.50 -4.16 7.17
N GLY A 180 -16.13 -3.19 8.02
CA GLY A 180 -16.50 -3.12 9.43
C GLY A 180 -15.59 -3.92 10.37
N ALA A 181 -14.50 -4.54 9.87
CA ALA A 181 -13.57 -5.29 10.72
C ALA A 181 -12.49 -4.43 11.41
N GLY A 182 -12.26 -3.19 10.94
CA GLY A 182 -11.18 -2.31 11.42
C GLY A 182 -11.63 -1.09 12.20
#